data_AF-A0A3A8YPI4-F1
#
_entry.id   AF-A0A3A8YPI4-F1
#
_cell.length_a   1.000
_cell.length_b   1.000
_cell.length_c   1.000
_cell.angle_alpha   90.00
_cell.angle_beta   90.00
_cell.angle_gamma   90.00
#
_symmetry.space_group_name_H-M   'P 1'
#
loop_
_entity.id
_entity.type
_entity.pdbx_description
1 polymer ?
#
loop_
_entity_poly.entity_id
_entity_poly.type
_entity_poly.pdbx_seq_one_letter_code
_entity_poly.pdbx_strand_id
1 'polypeptide(L)'
;MSTELINRITVKKDGVYVSSHSSNDTSPYHSWRCKGLSEIYDAEGQKGLDREVIRMLYEYAELRGTHKSLARYRYAKDAPAAHAIYQKYMDKIDDRYEQMDEADQNSVWYKPTEKAREYRAYERDMREKMYSEIAERCGEYDRKQKNKEMER
;
A
#
# COMPACT_ATOMS: atom_id res chain seq x y z
N MET A 1 7.75 -16.89 -1.35
CA MET A 1 7.15 -15.83 -2.20
C MET A 1 8.26 -14.86 -2.58
N SER A 2 8.23 -14.30 -3.79
CA SER A 2 9.16 -13.22 -4.19
C SER A 2 8.69 -11.88 -3.64
N THR A 3 9.62 -11.01 -3.28
CA THR A 3 9.35 -9.62 -2.89
C THR A 3 9.74 -8.70 -4.04
N GLU A 4 8.88 -7.72 -4.36
CA GLU A 4 9.19 -6.70 -5.34
C GLU A 4 10.06 -5.61 -4.70
N LEU A 5 11.32 -5.50 -5.12
CA LEU A 5 12.24 -4.50 -4.59
C LEU A 5 12.12 -3.23 -5.44
N ILE A 6 11.66 -2.13 -4.86
CA ILE A 6 11.43 -0.85 -5.55
C ILE A 6 12.51 0.16 -5.13
N ASN A 7 13.25 0.72 -6.09
CA ASN A 7 14.24 1.76 -5.80
C ASN A 7 13.87 3.17 -6.29
N ARG A 8 12.84 3.30 -7.13
CA ARG A 8 12.33 4.60 -7.59
C ARG A 8 10.91 4.47 -8.09
N ILE A 9 10.11 5.50 -7.81
CA ILE A 9 8.75 5.68 -8.33
C ILE A 9 8.71 7.08 -8.95
N THR A 10 8.19 7.23 -10.16
CA THR A 10 8.17 8.54 -10.84
C THR A 10 6.90 8.69 -11.66
N VAL A 11 6.18 9.78 -11.42
CA VAL A 11 5.06 10.19 -12.26
C VAL A 11 5.61 10.95 -13.47
N LYS A 12 5.23 10.53 -14.67
CA LYS A 12 5.50 11.20 -15.94
C LYS A 12 4.18 11.56 -16.61
N LYS A 13 4.24 12.32 -17.72
CA LYS A 13 3.05 12.75 -18.48
C LYS A 13 2.16 11.58 -18.92
N ASP A 14 2.76 10.43 -19.21
CA ASP A 14 2.11 9.25 -19.73
C ASP A 14 1.79 8.19 -18.66
N GLY A 15 2.12 8.44 -17.40
CA GLY A 15 1.73 7.57 -16.28
C GLY A 15 2.81 7.40 -15.21
N VAL A 16 2.60 6.40 -14.35
CA VAL A 16 3.47 6.07 -13.22
C VAL A 16 4.49 5.02 -13.63
N TYR A 17 5.76 5.35 -13.42
CA TYR A 17 6.89 4.46 -13.64
C TYR A 17 7.43 3.94 -12.32
N VAL A 18 7.65 2.62 -12.25
CA VAL A 18 8.30 1.95 -11.13
C VAL A 18 9.64 1.42 -11.64
N SER A 19 10.67 1.60 -10.84
CA SER A 19 11.98 1.01 -11.05
C SER A 19 12.19 -0.06 -9.99
N SER A 20 12.17 -1.31 -10.42
CA SER A 20 12.13 -2.45 -9.51
C SER A 20 12.75 -3.70 -10.12
N HIS A 21 12.94 -4.72 -9.28
CA HIS A 21 13.18 -6.09 -9.70
C HIS A 21 12.68 -7.05 -8.60
N SER A 22 12.45 -8.31 -8.98
CA SER A 22 12.10 -9.37 -8.05
C SER A 22 13.29 -9.78 -7.19
N SER A 23 13.07 -10.05 -5.90
CA SER A 23 14.10 -10.60 -5.00
C SER A 23 14.66 -11.96 -5.46
N ASN A 24 13.96 -12.67 -6.35
CA ASN A 24 14.41 -13.94 -6.92
C ASN A 24 15.26 -13.75 -8.18
N ASP A 25 15.40 -12.52 -8.67
CA ASP A 25 16.12 -12.19 -9.88
C ASP A 25 17.41 -11.45 -9.54
N THR A 26 18.48 -11.77 -10.26
CA THR A 26 19.76 -11.06 -10.20
C THR A 26 19.83 -9.90 -11.18
N SER A 27 18.80 -9.71 -11.99
CA SER A 27 18.70 -8.64 -12.97
C SER A 27 18.77 -7.27 -12.28
N PRO A 28 19.46 -6.30 -12.89
CA PRO A 28 19.45 -4.93 -12.40
C PRO A 28 18.03 -4.36 -12.31
N TYR A 29 17.87 -3.35 -11.45
CA TYR A 29 16.67 -2.51 -11.45
C TYR A 29 16.40 -1.98 -12.85
N HIS A 30 15.18 -2.18 -13.34
CA HIS A 30 14.73 -1.62 -14.60
C HIS A 30 13.48 -0.80 -14.38
N SER A 31 13.33 0.27 -15.17
CA SER A 31 12.16 1.14 -15.09
C SER A 31 11.11 0.68 -16.09
N TRP A 32 9.88 0.53 -15.63
CA TRP A 32 8.74 0.14 -16.44
C TRP A 32 7.52 0.97 -16.06
N ARG A 33 6.60 1.15 -17.02
CA ARG A 33 5.33 1.84 -16.78
C ARG A 33 4.37 0.89 -16.09
N CYS A 34 3.98 1.19 -14.86
CA CYS A 34 3.03 0.38 -14.11
C CYS A 34 1.61 0.76 -14.49
N LYS A 35 0.93 -0.11 -15.25
CA LYS A 35 -0.43 0.16 -15.76
C LYS A 35 -1.42 0.43 -14.63
N GLY A 36 -1.48 -0.44 -13.62
CA GLY A 36 -2.43 -0.30 -12.51
C GLY A 36 -2.21 0.99 -11.70
N LEU A 37 -0.96 1.31 -11.35
CA LEU A 37 -0.66 2.57 -10.67
C LEU A 37 -0.96 3.80 -11.53
N SER A 38 -0.78 3.69 -12.86
CA SER A 38 -1.11 4.78 -13.79
C SER A 38 -2.62 5.02 -13.84
N GLU A 39 -3.42 3.96 -13.96
CA GLU A 39 -4.89 4.06 -13.98
C GLU A 39 -5.45 4.66 -12.68
N ILE A 40 -4.91 4.22 -11.52
CA ILE A 40 -5.29 4.78 -10.22
C ILE A 40 -4.87 6.25 -10.11
N TYR A 41 -3.66 6.60 -10.54
CA TYR A 41 -3.20 7.98 -10.51
C TYR A 41 -4.02 8.88 -11.43
N ASP A 42 -4.40 8.40 -12.61
CA ASP A 42 -5.23 9.15 -13.55
C ASP A 42 -6.65 9.37 -12.98
N ALA A 43 -7.20 8.40 -12.24
CA ALA A 43 -8.54 8.50 -11.65
C ALA A 43 -8.59 9.29 -10.34
N GLU A 44 -7.60 9.13 -9.46
CA GLU A 44 -7.63 9.58 -8.06
C GLU A 44 -6.47 10.51 -7.69
N GLY A 45 -5.56 10.78 -8.64
CA GLY A 45 -4.38 11.60 -8.43
C GLY A 45 -3.37 10.99 -7.45
N GLN A 46 -2.57 11.86 -6.84
CA GLN A 46 -1.51 11.46 -5.91
C GLN A 46 -2.06 10.70 -4.69
N LYS A 47 -3.28 11.00 -4.25
CA LYS A 47 -3.90 10.32 -3.10
C LYS A 47 -4.12 8.83 -3.38
N GLY A 48 -4.67 8.50 -4.55
CA GLY A 48 -4.85 7.10 -4.96
C GLY A 48 -3.52 6.38 -5.16
N LEU A 49 -2.55 7.05 -5.79
CA LEU A 49 -1.20 6.50 -5.96
C LEU A 49 -0.54 6.20 -4.61
N ASP A 50 -0.65 7.10 -3.64
CA ASP A 50 -0.07 6.87 -2.31
C ASP A 50 -0.73 5.69 -1.60
N ARG A 51 -2.05 5.57 -1.66
CA ARG A 51 -2.78 4.41 -1.10
C ARG A 51 -2.26 3.12 -1.70
N GLU A 52 -2.14 3.04 -3.02
CA GLU A 52 -1.73 1.80 -3.69
C GLU A 52 -0.26 1.47 -3.45
N VAL A 53 0.63 2.46 -3.42
CA VAL A 53 2.03 2.22 -3.05
C VAL A 53 2.15 1.73 -1.61
N ILE A 54 1.41 2.32 -0.66
CA ILE A 54 1.39 1.83 0.72
C ILE A 54 0.87 0.40 0.78
N ARG A 55 -0.22 0.07 0.07
CA ARG A 55 -0.74 -1.29 -0.06
C ARG A 55 0.35 -2.25 -0.52
N MET A 56 1.04 -1.94 -1.62
CA MET A 56 2.13 -2.76 -2.15
C MET A 56 3.20 -3.04 -1.06
N LEU A 57 3.57 -2.02 -0.29
CA LEU A 57 4.60 -2.12 0.75
C LEU A 57 4.19 -2.94 1.98
N TYR A 58 2.89 -3.16 2.19
CA TYR A 58 2.38 -4.05 3.23
C TYR A 58 2.13 -5.47 2.70
N GLU A 59 1.88 -5.64 1.40
CA GLU A 59 1.50 -6.94 0.83
C GLU A 59 2.67 -7.70 0.21
N TYR A 60 3.54 -7.06 -0.56
CA TYR A 60 4.54 -7.79 -1.36
C TYR A 60 5.79 -7.00 -1.81
N ALA A 61 5.92 -5.72 -1.45
CA ALA A 61 7.00 -4.87 -1.94
C ALA A 61 7.87 -4.26 -0.83
N GLU A 62 9.11 -3.94 -1.16
CA GLU A 62 10.06 -3.27 -0.25
C GLU A 62 10.78 -2.12 -0.92
N LEU A 63 11.05 -1.05 -0.16
CA LEU A 63 11.81 0.11 -0.63
C LEU A 63 13.31 -0.09 -0.46
N ARG A 64 14.07 0.01 -1.55
CA ARG A 64 15.53 -0.11 -1.57
C ARG A 64 16.20 1.18 -2.04
N GLY A 65 17.35 1.51 -1.45
CA GLY A 65 18.07 2.75 -1.73
C GLY A 65 17.39 4.01 -1.16
N THR A 66 17.90 5.17 -1.59
CA THR A 66 17.64 6.48 -0.98
C THR A 66 17.04 7.51 -1.95
N HIS A 67 16.52 7.07 -3.09
CA HIS A 67 15.96 7.98 -4.08
C HIS A 67 14.83 8.83 -3.46
N LYS A 68 14.84 10.15 -3.73
CA LYS A 68 13.93 11.13 -3.10
C LYS A 68 12.45 10.79 -3.23
N SER A 69 12.05 10.11 -4.32
CA SER A 69 10.67 9.68 -4.54
C SER A 69 10.16 8.70 -3.48
N LEU A 70 11.06 8.01 -2.77
CA LEU A 70 10.71 7.01 -1.77
C LEU A 70 10.53 7.62 -0.37
N ALA A 71 11.01 8.85 -0.15
CA ALA A 71 11.08 9.45 1.17
C ALA A 71 9.68 9.62 1.81
N ARG A 72 8.68 10.02 1.03
CA ARG A 72 7.27 10.14 1.48
C ARG A 72 6.73 8.80 2.03
N TYR A 73 7.06 7.70 1.35
CA TYR A 73 6.56 6.37 1.68
C TYR A 73 7.28 5.78 2.90
N ARG A 74 8.60 6.00 3.02
CA ARG A 74 9.34 5.67 4.26
C ARG A 74 8.78 6.44 5.45
N TYR A 75 8.58 7.75 5.30
CA TYR A 75 7.99 8.59 6.36
C TYR A 75 6.61 8.08 6.78
N ALA A 76 5.77 7.68 5.82
CA ALA A 76 4.44 7.18 6.10
C ALA A 76 4.47 5.80 6.78
N LYS A 77 5.17 4.81 6.19
CA LYS A 77 5.20 3.41 6.64
C LYS A 77 5.96 3.20 7.94
N ASP A 78 7.10 3.87 8.12
CA ASP A 78 8.01 3.62 9.24
C ASP A 78 7.62 4.43 10.50
N ALA A 79 6.54 5.21 10.43
CA ALA A 79 6.04 5.97 11.57
C ALA A 79 5.39 5.03 12.63
N PRO A 80 5.61 5.26 13.94
CA PRO A 80 4.91 4.51 14.99
C PRO A 80 3.38 4.58 14.86
N ALA A 81 2.86 5.74 14.39
CA ALA A 81 1.44 5.92 14.13
C ALA A 81 0.91 4.98 13.03
N ALA A 82 1.73 4.62 12.03
CA ALA A 82 1.31 3.68 10.99
C ALA A 82 1.16 2.27 11.53
N HIS A 83 2.02 1.87 12.48
CA HIS A 83 1.88 0.59 13.18
C HIS A 83 0.59 0.53 14.01
N ALA A 84 0.27 1.61 14.75
CA ALA A 84 -0.97 1.68 15.51
C ALA A 84 -2.22 1.63 14.62
N ILE A 85 -2.19 2.31 13.46
CA ILE A 85 -3.26 2.23 12.46
C ILE A 85 -3.40 0.80 11.94
N TYR A 86 -2.28 0.16 11.58
CA TYR A 86 -2.28 -1.22 11.10
C TYR A 86 -2.93 -2.17 12.11
N GLN A 87 -2.48 -2.14 13.37
CA GLN A 87 -3.04 -2.98 14.43
C GLN A 87 -4.55 -2.76 14.61
N LYS A 88 -4.99 -1.51 14.72
CA LYS A 88 -6.42 -1.14 14.86
C LYS A 88 -7.32 -1.76 13.77
N TYR A 89 -6.86 -1.87 12.53
CA TYR A 89 -7.66 -2.46 11.45
C TYR A 89 -7.53 -3.98 11.39
N MET A 90 -6.36 -4.53 11.70
CA MET A 90 -6.17 -5.98 11.81
C MET A 90 -7.03 -6.56 12.93
N ASP A 91 -7.06 -5.93 14.11
CA ASP A 91 -7.92 -6.35 15.23
C ASP A 91 -9.39 -6.42 14.81
N LYS A 92 -9.88 -5.44 14.03
CA LYS A 92 -11.26 -5.46 13.51
C LYS A 92 -11.53 -6.60 12.53
N ILE A 93 -10.54 -6.92 11.68
CA ILE A 93 -10.63 -8.00 10.72
C ILE A 93 -10.66 -9.34 11.45
N ASP A 94 -9.79 -9.50 12.45
CA ASP A 94 -9.67 -10.71 13.26
C ASP A 94 -10.92 -10.91 14.12
N ASP A 95 -11.40 -9.86 14.82
CA ASP A 95 -12.67 -9.88 15.57
C ASP A 95 -13.85 -10.33 14.70
N ARG A 96 -13.92 -9.82 13.46
CA ARG A 96 -15.00 -10.18 12.53
C ARG A 96 -14.87 -11.63 12.05
N TYR A 97 -13.66 -12.14 11.91
CA TYR A 97 -13.40 -13.54 11.54
C TYR A 97 -13.78 -14.50 12.68
N GLU A 98 -13.40 -14.17 13.91
CA GLU A 98 -13.66 -14.96 15.11
C GLU A 98 -15.16 -15.05 15.45
N GLN A 99 -15.95 -14.05 15.07
CA GLN A 99 -17.41 -14.05 15.23
C GLN A 99 -18.15 -14.97 14.25
N MET A 100 -17.47 -15.50 13.22
CA MET A 100 -18.08 -16.44 12.28
C MET A 100 -18.07 -17.87 12.80
N ASP A 101 -19.05 -18.66 12.35
CA ASP A 101 -19.08 -20.09 12.65
C ASP A 101 -17.92 -20.82 11.93
N GLU A 102 -17.44 -21.92 12.51
CA GLU A 102 -16.30 -22.69 11.97
C GLU A 102 -16.51 -23.12 10.49
N ALA A 103 -17.75 -23.44 10.12
CA ALA A 103 -18.11 -23.79 8.74
C ALA A 103 -17.88 -22.62 7.77
N ASP A 104 -18.21 -21.40 8.19
CA ASP A 104 -18.01 -20.20 7.38
C ASP A 104 -16.51 -19.87 7.27
N GLN A 105 -15.78 -19.92 8.40
CA GLN A 105 -14.33 -19.73 8.46
C GLN A 105 -13.58 -20.65 7.49
N ASN A 106 -13.93 -21.95 7.48
CA ASN A 106 -13.34 -22.95 6.59
C ASN A 106 -13.72 -22.74 5.12
N SER A 107 -14.87 -22.12 4.85
CA SER A 107 -15.34 -21.85 3.49
C SER A 107 -14.76 -20.57 2.88
N VAL A 108 -14.11 -19.70 3.68
CA VAL A 108 -13.61 -18.39 3.24
C VAL A 108 -12.83 -18.51 1.94
N TRP A 109 -11.90 -19.46 1.84
CA TRP A 109 -11.04 -19.58 0.66
C TRP A 109 -11.56 -20.50 -0.44
N TYR A 110 -12.47 -21.42 -0.13
CA TYR A 110 -12.96 -22.44 -1.05
C TYR A 110 -14.48 -22.64 -0.91
N LYS A 111 -15.22 -22.37 -2.00
CA LYS A 111 -16.70 -22.40 -2.05
C LYS A 111 -17.34 -21.58 -0.92
N PRO A 112 -17.11 -20.25 -0.89
CA PRO A 112 -17.53 -19.42 0.23
C PRO A 112 -19.05 -19.37 0.35
N THR A 113 -19.51 -19.58 1.58
CA THR A 113 -20.87 -19.29 2.03
C THR A 113 -21.18 -17.80 1.89
N GLU A 114 -22.42 -17.41 2.09
CA GLU A 114 -22.83 -16.00 2.08
C GLU A 114 -22.05 -15.18 3.12
N LYS A 115 -22.02 -15.63 4.37
CA LYS A 115 -21.26 -15.00 5.46
C LYS A 115 -19.76 -14.90 5.15
N ALA A 116 -19.17 -15.93 4.55
CA ALA A 116 -17.77 -15.90 4.14
C ALA A 116 -17.49 -14.87 3.02
N ARG A 117 -18.44 -14.64 2.11
CA ARG A 117 -18.33 -13.57 1.10
C ARG A 117 -18.47 -12.19 1.72
N GLU A 118 -19.39 -12.02 2.68
CA GLU A 118 -19.53 -10.78 3.43
C GLU A 118 -18.25 -10.45 4.20
N TYR A 119 -17.64 -11.45 4.86
CA TYR A 119 -16.35 -11.30 5.51
C TYR A 119 -15.26 -10.84 4.54
N ARG A 120 -15.14 -11.48 3.36
CA ARG A 120 -14.16 -11.05 2.34
C ARG A 120 -14.37 -9.62 1.87
N ALA A 121 -15.63 -9.21 1.67
CA ALA A 121 -15.95 -7.85 1.27
C ALA A 121 -15.58 -6.87 2.40
N TYR A 122 -15.86 -7.23 3.65
CA TYR A 122 -15.48 -6.47 4.84
C TYR A 122 -13.96 -6.35 5.00
N GLU A 123 -13.23 -7.47 4.90
CA GLU A 123 -11.77 -7.49 4.97
C GLU A 123 -11.16 -6.55 3.93
N ARG A 124 -11.64 -6.62 2.68
CA ARG A 124 -11.17 -5.75 1.60
C ARG A 124 -11.40 -4.27 1.91
N ASP A 125 -12.59 -3.91 2.38
CA ASP A 125 -12.93 -2.53 2.76
C ASP A 125 -12.09 -2.04 3.95
N MET A 126 -11.87 -2.88 4.96
CA MET A 126 -11.02 -2.54 6.11
C MET A 126 -9.56 -2.33 5.71
N ARG A 127 -9.00 -3.20 4.85
CA ARG A 127 -7.64 -3.04 4.32
C ARG A 127 -7.52 -1.77 3.48
N GLU A 128 -8.51 -1.48 2.63
CA GLU A 128 -8.51 -0.26 1.81
C GLU A 128 -8.53 1.01 2.68
N LYS A 129 -9.35 1.04 3.73
CA LYS A 129 -9.39 2.12 4.72
C LYS A 129 -8.07 2.26 5.48
N MET A 130 -7.49 1.14 5.90
CA MET A 130 -6.19 1.09 6.59
C MET A 130 -5.09 1.72 5.74
N TYR A 131 -4.95 1.29 4.47
CA TYR A 131 -3.93 1.85 3.58
C TYR A 131 -4.18 3.32 3.26
N SER A 132 -5.45 3.73 3.13
CA SER A 132 -5.82 5.12 2.92
C SER A 132 -5.40 6.00 4.11
N GLU A 133 -5.69 5.57 5.34
CA GLU A 133 -5.35 6.30 6.58
C GLU A 133 -3.83 6.41 6.76
N ILE A 134 -3.07 5.35 6.46
CA ILE A 134 -1.60 5.40 6.47
C ILE A 134 -1.07 6.32 5.36
N ALA A 135 -1.66 6.28 4.16
CA ALA A 135 -1.21 7.07 3.02
C ALA A 135 -1.37 8.58 3.22
N GLU A 136 -2.30 9.05 4.05
CA GLU A 136 -2.44 10.48 4.39
C GLU A 136 -1.16 11.09 4.96
N ARG A 137 -0.33 10.27 5.62
CA ARG A 137 0.98 10.66 6.14
C ARG A 137 1.97 11.03 5.03
N CYS A 138 1.82 10.50 3.82
CA CYS A 138 2.61 10.94 2.67
C CYS A 138 2.36 12.43 2.37
N GLY A 139 1.12 12.89 2.48
CA GLY A 139 0.77 14.30 2.32
C GLY A 139 1.31 15.19 3.44
N GLU A 140 1.40 14.69 4.68
CA GLU A 140 2.07 15.41 5.77
C GLU A 140 3.55 15.65 5.48
N TYR A 141 4.24 14.63 4.96
CA TYR A 141 5.64 14.75 4.56
C TYR A 141 5.83 15.88 3.54
N ASP A 142 5.00 15.90 2.49
CA ASP A 142 5.09 16.93 1.46
C ASP A 142 4.86 18.35 2.01
N ARG A 143 3.87 18.51 2.91
CA ARG A 143 3.62 19.80 3.58
C ARG A 143 4.84 20.24 4.41
N LYS A 144 5.44 19.31 5.16
CA LYS A 144 6.65 19.59 5.96
C LYS A 144 7.84 19.97 5.09
N GLN A 145 8.03 19.34 3.92
CA GLN A 145 9.13 19.70 3.02
C GLN A 145 8.91 21.08 2.40
N LYS A 146 7.69 21.38 1.94
CA LYS A 146 7.36 22.71 1.38
C LYS A 146 7.61 23.84 2.38
N ASN A 147 7.23 23.66 3.65
CA ASN A 147 7.46 24.69 4.66
C ASN A 147 8.96 24.94 4.91
N LYS A 148 9.77 23.87 4.97
CA LYS A 148 11.22 23.98 5.11
C LYS A 148 11.90 24.67 3.93
N GLU A 149 11.36 24.53 2.72
CA GLU A 149 11.87 25.21 1.53
C GLU A 149 11.52 26.71 1.54
N MET A 150 10.37 27.10 2.08
CA MET A 150 9.96 28.51 2.20
C MET A 150 10.70 29.27 3.32
N GLU A 151 11.23 28.57 4.32
CA GLU A 151 12.00 29.14 5.44
C GLU A 151 13.50 29.36 5.12
N ARG A 152 13.95 29.02 3.91
CA ARG A 152 15.34 29.15 3.44
C ARG A 152 15.50 30.30 2.46
#